data_AF-A0AAD3GZS1-F1
#
_entry.id   AF-A0AAD3GZS1-F1
#
_cell.length_a   1.000
_cell.length_b   1.000
_cell.length_c   1.000
_cell.angle_alpha   90.00
_cell.angle_beta   90.00
_cell.angle_gamma   90.00
#
_symmetry.space_group_name_H-M   'P 1'
#
loop_
_entity.id
_entity.type
_entity.pdbx_description
1 polymer ?
#
loop_
_entity_poly.entity_id
_entity_poly.type
_entity_poly.pdbx_seq_one_letter_code
_entity_poly.pdbx_strand_id
1 'polypeptide(L)'
;MNHTARTLSALTIWTVSMAIFFLSNPTRVRAFTMTPLNTLSTSRSVTRLNYFQHQVIASTDLLDTSNYESKRVLQKRQRKWIEQSTHYYTTIMKNEKRRTKGQLKNQHLRQHKKNFQIAKKLYFARNKIHNGDLSHAEVIYRRLIHELSSEEQDCDHAQLATSTLLLALLLQRCNRYDETRKMFDDFFHMVHKEEGDVFECVCCAKVIQAYALFEMKQGNKKKSFRLASMAVKMDEDLHSVFRWKQFREAQQLVENNQERTLSKES
;
A
#
# COMPACT_ATOMS: atom_id res chain seq x y z
N MET A 1 -28.18 10.06 -12.72
CA MET A 1 -27.25 10.82 -11.84
C MET A 1 -26.07 9.94 -11.38
N ASN A 2 -25.38 9.19 -12.27
CA ASN A 2 -24.45 8.10 -11.85
C ASN A 2 -23.06 8.13 -12.52
N HIS A 3 -22.40 9.28 -12.63
CA HIS A 3 -21.03 9.35 -13.21
C HIS A 3 -19.93 9.75 -12.22
N THR A 4 -20.24 10.39 -11.09
CA THR A 4 -19.25 10.83 -10.09
C THR A 4 -18.82 9.72 -9.13
N ALA A 5 -19.62 8.67 -8.95
CA ALA A 5 -19.27 7.50 -8.15
C ALA A 5 -18.19 6.60 -8.82
N ARG A 6 -18.09 6.64 -10.16
CA ARG A 6 -17.15 5.80 -10.93
C ARG A 6 -15.72 6.37 -11.00
N THR A 7 -15.51 7.65 -10.75
CA THR A 7 -14.16 8.24 -10.74
C THR A 7 -13.46 8.06 -9.39
N LEU A 8 -14.21 7.94 -8.29
CA LEU A 8 -13.68 7.58 -6.97
C LEU A 8 -13.43 6.07 -6.82
N SER A 9 -14.14 5.23 -7.59
CA SER A 9 -13.85 3.78 -7.64
C SER A 9 -12.51 3.48 -8.30
N ALA A 10 -12.11 4.20 -9.36
CA ALA A 10 -10.81 3.98 -10.01
C ALA A 10 -9.62 4.31 -9.09
N LEU A 11 -9.72 5.35 -8.27
CA LEU A 11 -8.69 5.77 -7.32
C LEU A 11 -8.54 4.79 -6.14
N THR A 12 -9.64 4.22 -5.65
CA THR A 12 -9.64 3.22 -4.58
C THR A 12 -9.28 1.82 -5.07
N ILE A 13 -9.59 1.48 -6.32
CA ILE A 13 -9.05 0.29 -6.99
C ILE A 13 -7.52 0.41 -7.13
N TRP A 14 -7.00 1.60 -7.48
CA TRP A 14 -5.55 1.78 -7.70
C TRP A 14 -4.70 2.00 -6.45
N THR A 15 -5.22 2.61 -5.37
CA THR A 15 -4.48 2.77 -4.10
C THR A 15 -4.30 1.45 -3.38
N VAL A 16 -5.31 0.57 -3.42
CA VAL A 16 -5.24 -0.72 -2.74
C VAL A 16 -4.35 -1.70 -3.50
N SER A 17 -4.43 -1.73 -4.84
CA SER A 17 -3.48 -2.53 -5.64
C SER A 17 -2.02 -2.19 -5.33
N MET A 18 -1.73 -0.96 -4.87
CA MET A 18 -0.38 -0.57 -4.45
C MET A 18 -0.05 -0.88 -2.98
N ALA A 19 -1.01 -0.81 -2.06
CA ALA A 19 -0.82 -1.30 -0.69
C ALA A 19 -0.53 -2.81 -0.68
N ILE A 20 -1.30 -3.56 -1.49
CA ILE A 20 -1.06 -4.95 -1.85
C ILE A 20 0.36 -5.10 -2.43
N PHE A 21 0.78 -4.26 -3.37
CA PHE A 21 2.10 -4.33 -4.00
C PHE A 21 3.29 -4.10 -3.04
N PHE A 22 3.20 -3.14 -2.10
CA PHE A 22 4.24 -2.94 -1.07
C PHE A 22 4.33 -4.09 -0.06
N LEU A 23 3.22 -4.81 0.13
CA LEU A 23 3.15 -6.00 0.97
C LEU A 23 3.66 -7.27 0.27
N SER A 24 3.65 -7.28 -1.07
CA SER A 24 3.85 -8.49 -1.90
C SER A 24 5.26 -8.65 -2.48
N ASN A 25 6.19 -7.78 -2.12
CA ASN A 25 7.58 -7.86 -2.59
C ASN A 25 8.48 -8.43 -1.47
N PRO A 26 8.82 -9.73 -1.48
CA PRO A 26 9.59 -10.38 -0.41
C PRO A 26 11.10 -10.10 -0.47
N THR A 27 11.59 -9.27 -1.40
CA THR A 27 13.04 -9.05 -1.55
C THR A 27 13.50 -7.71 -0.96
N ARG A 28 14.07 -7.83 0.25
CA ARG A 28 15.02 -6.92 0.89
C ARG A 28 14.55 -5.49 1.18
N VAL A 29 14.15 -5.31 2.43
CA VAL A 29 14.67 -4.20 3.25
C VAL A 29 16.20 -4.32 3.24
N ARG A 30 16.88 -3.54 2.39
CA ARG A 30 18.30 -3.23 2.60
C ARG A 30 18.34 -1.91 3.35
N ALA A 31 18.92 -1.98 4.55
CA ALA A 31 19.36 -0.85 5.32
C ALA A 31 20.07 0.15 4.41
N PHE A 32 19.52 1.35 4.30
CA PHE A 32 20.29 2.52 3.88
C PHE A 32 21.23 2.84 5.04
N THR A 33 22.42 2.27 5.01
CA THR A 33 23.55 2.80 5.77
C THR A 33 23.87 4.17 5.17
N MET A 34 23.57 5.23 5.92
CA MET A 34 24.07 6.56 5.61
C MET A 34 25.58 6.57 5.81
N THR A 35 26.34 6.74 4.73
CA THR A 35 27.72 7.21 4.81
C THR A 35 27.68 8.74 4.98
N PRO A 36 28.47 9.30 5.93
CA PRO A 36 28.50 10.74 6.14
C PRO A 36 29.23 11.45 4.99
N LEU A 37 28.73 12.62 4.62
CA LEU A 37 29.41 13.57 3.74
C LEU A 37 30.69 14.07 4.41
N ASN A 38 31.84 13.66 3.88
CA ASN A 38 33.10 14.38 4.08
C ASN A 38 33.34 15.33 2.90
N THR A 39 33.80 16.50 3.30
CA THR A 39 34.08 17.72 2.55
C THR A 39 35.15 17.54 1.48
N LEU A 40 34.98 18.28 0.37
CA LEU A 40 35.97 18.45 -0.70
C LEU A 40 37.22 19.20 -0.20
N SER A 41 38.40 18.64 -0.42
CA SER A 41 39.59 19.43 -0.81
C SER A 41 40.59 18.58 -1.62
N THR A 42 40.80 19.04 -2.86
CA THR A 42 42.02 19.06 -3.70
C THR A 42 43.14 18.03 -3.48
N SER A 43 43.45 17.20 -4.50
CA SER A 43 44.65 17.35 -5.36
C SER A 43 44.86 16.14 -6.31
N ARG A 44 45.62 16.40 -7.38
CA ARG A 44 45.92 15.56 -8.55
C ARG A 44 46.91 14.43 -8.23
N SER A 45 46.80 13.29 -8.94
CA SER A 45 47.93 12.66 -9.67
C SER A 45 47.54 11.40 -10.45
N VAL A 46 48.25 11.19 -11.55
CA VAL A 46 48.11 10.19 -12.63
C VAL A 46 49.12 9.06 -12.46
N THR A 47 48.75 7.79 -12.69
CA THR A 47 49.54 6.67 -13.29
C THR A 47 48.67 5.38 -13.27
N ARG A 48 48.21 4.80 -14.40
CA ARG A 48 48.82 3.93 -15.44
C ARG A 48 49.29 2.53 -14.96
N LEU A 49 48.73 1.51 -15.65
CA LEU A 49 49.16 0.13 -15.91
C LEU A 49 48.96 -0.95 -14.83
N ASN A 50 48.09 -1.93 -15.13
CA ASN A 50 48.57 -3.26 -15.53
C ASN A 50 47.52 -4.07 -16.30
N TYR A 51 47.95 -4.50 -17.48
CA TYR A 51 47.37 -5.52 -18.34
C TYR A 51 47.98 -6.86 -17.88
N PHE A 52 47.17 -7.89 -17.61
CA PHE A 52 47.50 -9.25 -18.08
C PHE A 52 46.25 -10.13 -18.06
N GLN A 53 46.10 -10.78 -19.19
CA GLN A 53 45.02 -11.56 -19.74
C GLN A 53 45.14 -13.01 -19.26
N HIS A 54 44.03 -13.68 -18.97
CA HIS A 54 43.78 -15.05 -19.44
C HIS A 54 42.28 -15.37 -19.38
N GLN A 55 41.74 -15.66 -20.56
CA GLN A 55 40.42 -16.23 -20.81
C GLN A 55 40.30 -17.61 -20.18
N VAL A 56 39.21 -17.89 -19.47
CA VAL A 56 38.65 -19.24 -19.33
C VAL A 56 37.11 -19.12 -19.15
N ILE A 57 36.39 -19.71 -20.12
CA ILE A 57 34.98 -20.13 -20.13
C ILE A 57 33.90 -19.02 -20.18
N ALA A 58 33.49 -18.73 -21.42
CA ALA A 58 32.10 -18.41 -21.72
C ALA A 58 31.21 -19.59 -21.32
N SER A 59 30.22 -19.37 -20.44
CA SER A 59 28.90 -20.05 -20.42
C SER A 59 28.13 -19.80 -19.11
N THR A 60 27.64 -18.58 -18.84
CA THR A 60 26.56 -18.36 -17.83
C THR A 60 25.66 -17.14 -18.08
N ASP A 61 25.62 -16.55 -19.28
CA ASP A 61 24.93 -15.24 -19.48
C ASP A 61 23.49 -15.31 -20.06
N LEU A 62 22.78 -16.43 -19.93
CA LEU A 62 21.42 -16.58 -20.49
C LEU A 62 20.30 -16.88 -19.50
N LEU A 63 20.50 -16.65 -18.19
CA LEU A 63 19.45 -16.87 -17.17
C LEU A 63 19.37 -15.75 -16.12
N ASP A 64 19.25 -14.48 -16.51
CA ASP A 64 18.78 -13.42 -15.57
C ASP A 64 18.06 -12.21 -16.23
N THR A 65 17.86 -12.23 -17.56
CA THR A 65 17.20 -11.14 -18.30
C THR A 65 15.73 -10.98 -17.91
N SER A 66 15.04 -12.09 -17.60
CA SER A 66 13.64 -12.12 -17.13
C SER A 66 13.43 -11.35 -15.83
N ASN A 67 14.34 -11.52 -14.86
CA ASN A 67 14.24 -10.89 -13.55
C ASN A 67 14.56 -9.39 -13.62
N TYR A 68 15.54 -9.02 -14.46
CA TYR A 68 15.88 -7.62 -14.72
C TYR A 68 14.75 -6.86 -15.42
N GLU A 69 14.15 -7.46 -16.46
CA GLU A 69 13.05 -6.84 -17.20
C GLU A 69 11.79 -6.70 -16.33
N SER A 70 11.49 -7.72 -15.53
CA SER A 70 10.42 -7.66 -14.53
C SER A 70 10.65 -6.51 -13.53
N LYS A 71 11.86 -6.37 -13.00
CA LYS A 71 12.22 -5.28 -12.08
C LYS A 71 12.10 -3.89 -12.74
N ARG A 72 12.49 -3.75 -14.01
CA ARG A 72 12.39 -2.48 -14.75
C ARG A 72 10.94 -2.09 -15.03
N VAL A 73 10.10 -3.07 -15.42
CA VAL A 73 8.65 -2.88 -15.58
C VAL A 73 8.01 -2.44 -14.26
N LEU A 74 8.40 -3.05 -13.15
CA LEU A 74 7.92 -2.68 -11.81
C LEU A 74 8.31 -1.25 -11.43
N GLN A 75 9.56 -0.86 -11.62
CA GLN A 75 10.02 0.51 -11.35
C GLN A 75 9.31 1.55 -12.24
N LYS A 76 9.00 1.21 -13.49
CA LYS A 76 8.24 2.08 -14.40
C LYS A 76 6.81 2.28 -13.90
N ARG A 77 6.13 1.21 -13.46
CA ARG A 77 4.79 1.28 -12.86
C ARG A 77 4.79 2.13 -11.59
N GLN A 78 5.77 1.92 -10.71
CA GLN A 78 5.95 2.68 -9.49
C GLN A 78 6.12 4.18 -9.77
N ARG A 79 7.03 4.55 -10.68
CA ARG A 79 7.24 5.96 -11.06
C ARG A 79 5.99 6.60 -11.62
N LYS A 80 5.31 5.92 -12.56
CA LYS A 80 4.06 6.41 -13.16
C LYS A 80 3.00 6.68 -12.09
N TRP A 81 2.88 5.81 -11.09
CA TRP A 81 1.94 6.02 -9.98
C TRP A 81 2.32 7.21 -9.10
N ILE A 82 3.61 7.35 -8.75
CA ILE A 82 4.10 8.49 -7.96
C ILE A 82 3.80 9.79 -8.71
N GLU A 83 4.05 9.81 -10.02
CA GLU A 83 3.79 10.97 -10.87
C GLU A 83 2.30 11.30 -10.95
N GLN A 84 1.45 10.31 -11.20
CA GLN A 84 -0.01 10.49 -11.27
C GLN A 84 -0.61 10.98 -9.95
N SER A 85 -0.21 10.39 -8.83
CA SER A 85 -0.69 10.81 -7.50
C SER A 85 -0.21 12.23 -7.16
N THR A 86 1.04 12.56 -7.48
CA THR A 86 1.58 13.91 -7.29
C THR A 86 0.81 14.92 -8.15
N HIS A 87 0.62 14.61 -9.44
CA HIS A 87 -0.12 15.44 -10.36
C HIS A 87 -1.55 15.69 -9.88
N TYR A 88 -2.24 14.65 -9.40
CA TYR A 88 -3.58 14.76 -8.84
C TYR A 88 -3.63 15.73 -7.66
N TYR A 89 -2.83 15.50 -6.62
CA TYR A 89 -2.88 16.35 -5.42
C TYR A 89 -2.45 17.79 -5.73
N THR A 90 -1.44 17.99 -6.56
CA THR A 90 -1.02 19.33 -7.01
C THR A 90 -2.15 20.02 -7.79
N THR A 91 -2.87 19.30 -8.64
CA THR A 91 -4.00 19.85 -9.41
C THR A 91 -5.15 20.24 -8.50
N ILE A 92 -5.49 19.40 -7.51
CA ILE A 92 -6.51 19.71 -6.49
C ILE A 92 -6.13 20.99 -5.72
N MET A 93 -4.88 21.11 -5.25
CA MET A 93 -4.41 22.32 -4.55
C MET A 93 -4.46 23.58 -5.43
N LYS A 94 -4.09 23.46 -6.72
CA LYS A 94 -4.16 24.57 -7.68
C LYS A 94 -5.59 24.98 -7.96
N ASN A 95 -6.50 24.02 -8.16
CA ASN A 95 -7.90 24.29 -8.44
C ASN A 95 -8.59 24.97 -7.25
N GLU A 96 -8.26 24.57 -6.02
CA GLU A 96 -8.80 25.26 -4.83
C GLU A 96 -8.30 26.72 -4.76
N LYS A 97 -7.01 26.96 -5.01
CA LYS A 97 -6.46 28.33 -5.07
C LYS A 97 -7.14 29.19 -6.14
N ARG A 98 -7.64 28.59 -7.22
CA ARG A 98 -8.42 29.30 -8.26
C ARG A 98 -9.85 29.56 -7.81
N ARG A 99 -10.47 28.66 -7.05
CA ARG A 99 -11.81 28.85 -6.45
C ARG A 99 -11.82 29.98 -5.42
N THR A 100 -10.83 30.04 -4.54
CA THR A 100 -10.72 31.15 -3.56
C THR A 100 -10.53 32.51 -4.23
N LYS A 101 -10.01 32.54 -5.47
CA LYS A 101 -9.90 33.73 -6.31
C LYS A 101 -11.13 34.00 -7.19
N GLY A 102 -12.21 33.23 -7.04
CA GLY A 102 -13.43 33.38 -7.85
C GLY A 102 -13.33 32.92 -9.31
N GLN A 103 -12.24 32.24 -9.70
CA GLN A 103 -11.97 31.86 -11.10
C GLN A 103 -12.67 30.55 -11.54
N LEU A 104 -13.35 29.85 -10.64
CA LEU A 104 -14.03 28.57 -10.91
C LEU A 104 -15.40 28.54 -10.20
N LYS A 105 -16.43 28.05 -10.91
CA LYS A 105 -17.80 27.91 -10.36
C LYS A 105 -17.88 26.80 -9.31
N ASN A 106 -18.69 27.03 -8.27
CA ASN A 106 -18.91 26.09 -7.19
C ASN A 106 -20.03 25.09 -7.53
N GLN A 107 -19.69 23.83 -7.80
CA GLN A 107 -20.67 22.73 -7.77
C GLN A 107 -20.40 21.85 -6.54
N HIS A 108 -21.46 21.45 -5.83
CA HIS A 108 -21.47 20.64 -4.61
C HIS A 108 -20.45 21.08 -3.52
N LEU A 109 -20.64 22.27 -2.96
CA LEU A 109 -19.75 22.91 -1.97
C LEU A 109 -19.38 22.01 -0.78
N ARG A 110 -20.35 21.30 -0.19
CA ARG A 110 -20.13 20.56 1.07
C ARG A 110 -19.23 19.33 0.88
N GLN A 111 -19.59 18.43 -0.03
CA GLN A 111 -18.78 17.23 -0.31
C GLN A 111 -17.43 17.59 -0.91
N HIS A 112 -17.39 18.60 -1.79
CA HIS A 112 -16.13 19.09 -2.33
C HIS A 112 -15.21 19.61 -1.23
N LYS A 113 -15.73 20.40 -0.28
CA LYS A 113 -14.95 20.93 0.85
C LYS A 113 -14.40 19.80 1.71
N LYS A 114 -15.21 18.79 2.05
CA LYS A 114 -14.76 17.60 2.81
C LYS A 114 -13.64 16.86 2.06
N ASN A 115 -13.88 16.48 0.80
CA ASN A 115 -12.89 15.78 -0.03
C ASN A 115 -11.60 16.60 -0.19
N PHE A 116 -11.70 17.92 -0.33
CA PHE A 116 -10.54 18.81 -0.41
C PHE A 116 -9.72 18.81 0.88
N GLN A 117 -10.36 18.91 2.05
CA GLN A 117 -9.63 18.88 3.33
C GLN A 117 -8.88 17.56 3.53
N ILE A 118 -9.50 16.45 3.15
CA ILE A 118 -8.87 15.12 3.21
C ILE A 118 -7.68 15.06 2.26
N ALA A 119 -7.87 15.45 0.99
CA ALA A 119 -6.80 15.49 0.00
C ALA A 119 -5.63 16.39 0.44
N LYS A 120 -5.94 17.52 1.10
CA LYS A 120 -4.95 18.43 1.70
C LYS A 120 -4.16 17.75 2.82
N LYS A 121 -4.82 17.04 3.74
CA LYS A 121 -4.15 16.29 4.82
C LYS A 121 -3.26 15.17 4.25
N LEU A 122 -3.75 14.39 3.29
CA LEU A 122 -2.98 13.35 2.62
C LEU A 122 -1.75 13.92 1.89
N TYR A 123 -1.91 15.06 1.21
CA TYR A 123 -0.79 15.77 0.58
C TYR A 123 0.27 16.20 1.60
N PHE A 124 -0.14 16.76 2.74
CA PHE A 124 0.80 17.15 3.80
C PHE A 124 1.49 15.94 4.43
N ALA A 125 0.76 14.86 4.73
CA ALA A 125 1.35 13.63 5.25
C ALA A 125 2.42 13.07 4.29
N ARG A 126 2.13 13.03 2.98
CA ARG A 126 3.11 12.65 1.96
C ARG A 126 4.35 13.54 1.99
N ASN A 127 4.18 14.86 2.07
CA ASN A 127 5.30 15.79 2.12
C ASN A 127 6.15 15.59 3.40
N LYS A 128 5.52 15.31 4.54
CA LYS A 128 6.22 14.94 5.78
C LYS A 128 7.04 13.66 5.62
N ILE A 129 6.47 12.61 5.00
CA ILE A 129 7.20 11.37 4.68
C ILE A 129 8.39 11.65 3.76
N HIS A 130 8.21 12.47 2.73
CA HIS A 130 9.27 12.84 1.81
C HIS A 130 10.43 13.54 2.52
N ASN A 131 10.13 14.40 3.50
CA ASN A 131 11.12 15.13 4.28
C ASN A 131 11.70 14.32 5.46
N GLY A 132 11.35 13.04 5.60
CA GLY A 132 11.83 12.16 6.66
C GLY A 132 11.08 12.26 7.99
N ASP A 133 10.09 13.13 8.10
CA ASP A 133 9.31 13.39 9.31
C ASP A 133 8.15 12.40 9.44
N LEU A 134 8.48 11.14 9.76
CA LEU A 134 7.52 10.03 9.80
C LEU A 134 6.51 10.17 10.96
N SER A 135 6.94 10.69 12.11
CA SER A 135 6.08 10.87 13.29
C SER A 135 4.95 11.87 13.02
N HIS A 136 5.23 13.01 12.37
CA HIS A 136 4.16 13.95 12.01
C HIS A 136 3.23 13.37 10.95
N ALA A 137 3.73 12.59 9.99
CA ALA A 137 2.89 11.93 9.00
C ALA A 137 1.90 10.94 9.68
N GLU A 138 2.37 10.20 10.67
CA GLU A 138 1.53 9.30 11.47
C GLU A 138 0.42 10.07 12.20
N VAL A 139 0.76 11.17 12.87
CA VAL A 139 -0.23 12.02 13.57
C VAL A 139 -1.32 12.49 12.60
N ILE A 140 -0.93 12.89 11.39
CA ILE A 140 -1.90 13.31 10.36
C ILE A 140 -2.84 12.15 9.98
N TYR A 141 -2.31 10.94 9.75
CA TYR A 141 -3.13 9.79 9.38
C TYR A 141 -4.05 9.34 10.51
N ARG A 142 -3.56 9.23 11.75
CA ARG A 142 -4.39 8.84 12.91
C ARG A 142 -5.53 9.83 13.13
N ARG A 143 -5.24 11.12 13.05
CA ARG A 143 -6.26 12.17 13.14
C ARG A 143 -7.28 12.07 12.02
N LEU A 144 -6.83 11.82 10.79
CA LEU A 144 -7.72 11.65 9.64
C LEU A 144 -8.64 10.43 9.81
N ILE A 145 -8.10 9.29 10.27
CA ILE A 145 -8.89 8.08 10.55
C ILE A 145 -9.94 8.35 11.63
N HIS A 146 -9.55 8.98 12.74
CA HIS A 146 -10.47 9.33 13.82
C HIS A 146 -11.61 10.26 13.35
N GLU A 147 -11.28 11.28 12.55
CA GLU A 147 -12.31 12.16 11.98
C GLU A 147 -13.27 11.38 11.08
N LEU A 148 -12.75 10.52 10.19
CA LEU A 148 -13.55 9.72 9.27
C LEU A 148 -14.41 8.66 9.98
N SER A 149 -13.97 8.12 11.12
CA SER A 149 -14.73 7.14 11.90
C SER A 149 -15.81 7.76 12.78
N SER A 150 -15.67 9.04 13.13
CA SER A 150 -16.60 9.77 14.01
C SER A 150 -17.82 10.34 13.30
N GLU A 151 -17.82 10.38 11.96
CA GLU A 151 -18.93 10.96 11.19
C GLU A 151 -20.06 9.92 11.00
N GLU A 152 -21.15 10.06 11.76
CA GLU A 152 -22.27 9.10 11.82
C GLU A 152 -23.13 9.03 10.55
N GLN A 153 -23.13 10.05 9.69
CA GLN A 153 -24.14 10.20 8.63
C GLN A 153 -23.70 9.78 7.22
N ASP A 154 -22.39 9.68 6.97
CA ASP A 154 -21.84 9.36 5.64
C ASP A 154 -20.45 8.73 5.82
N CYS A 155 -20.42 7.47 6.24
CA CYS A 155 -19.17 6.71 6.31
C CYS A 155 -18.65 6.48 4.88
N ASP A 156 -17.76 7.35 4.40
CA ASP A 156 -17.04 7.15 3.15
C ASP A 156 -15.96 6.07 3.37
N HIS A 157 -16.40 4.81 3.37
CA HIS A 157 -15.56 3.65 3.64
C HIS A 157 -14.31 3.61 2.74
N ALA A 158 -14.36 4.22 1.56
CA ALA A 158 -13.23 4.36 0.66
C ALA A 158 -12.12 5.28 1.21
N GLN A 159 -12.50 6.43 1.79
CA GLN A 159 -11.56 7.37 2.40
C GLN A 159 -10.94 6.81 3.68
N LEU A 160 -11.76 6.14 4.50
CA LEU A 160 -11.30 5.46 5.70
C LEU A 160 -10.32 4.33 5.34
N ALA A 161 -10.70 3.43 4.42
CA ALA A 161 -9.84 2.36 3.93
C ALA A 161 -8.51 2.88 3.38
N THR A 162 -8.55 3.94 2.56
CA THR A 162 -7.33 4.54 2.00
C THR A 162 -6.40 5.06 3.11
N SER A 163 -6.96 5.77 4.09
CA SER A 163 -6.18 6.35 5.20
C SER A 163 -5.58 5.27 6.10
N THR A 164 -6.35 4.22 6.39
CA THR A 164 -5.89 3.03 7.14
C THR A 164 -4.73 2.34 6.43
N LEU A 165 -4.86 2.09 5.12
CA LEU A 165 -3.78 1.43 4.37
C LEU A 165 -2.50 2.27 4.32
N LEU A 166 -2.62 3.58 4.18
CA LEU A 166 -1.46 4.48 4.20
C LEU A 166 -0.77 4.49 5.57
N LEU A 167 -1.54 4.48 6.66
CA LEU A 167 -0.98 4.36 8.00
C LEU A 167 -0.32 2.99 8.20
N ALA A 168 -0.95 1.89 7.75
CA ALA A 168 -0.40 0.54 7.85
C ALA A 168 0.95 0.43 7.13
N LEU A 169 1.08 1.04 5.94
CA LEU A 169 2.34 1.11 5.21
C LEU A 169 3.40 1.93 5.96
N LEU A 170 3.01 3.04 6.59
CA LEU A 170 3.91 3.87 7.38
C LEU A 170 4.43 3.12 8.61
N LEU A 171 3.57 2.44 9.36
CA LEU A 171 3.97 1.67 10.54
C LEU A 171 4.88 0.50 10.17
N GLN A 172 4.61 -0.19 9.06
CA GLN A 172 5.50 -1.24 8.54
C GLN A 172 6.87 -0.69 8.16
N ARG A 173 6.95 0.51 7.58
CA ARG A 173 8.23 1.18 7.30
C ARG A 173 9.01 1.47 8.58
N CYS A 174 8.32 1.69 9.69
CA CYS A 174 8.90 1.87 11.02
C CYS A 174 9.10 0.55 11.79
N ASN A 175 8.89 -0.62 11.16
CA ASN A 175 8.94 -1.95 11.79
C ASN A 175 7.97 -2.15 12.98
N ARG A 176 6.89 -1.36 13.06
CA ARG A 176 5.88 -1.45 14.14
C ARG A 176 4.75 -2.39 13.74
N TYR A 177 5.06 -3.69 13.71
CA TYR A 177 4.17 -4.73 13.19
C TYR A 177 2.96 -5.01 14.08
N ASP A 178 3.12 -4.97 15.40
CA ASP A 178 2.02 -5.21 16.34
C ASP A 178 0.97 -4.10 16.28
N GLU A 179 1.42 -2.85 16.17
CA GLU A 179 0.52 -1.73 15.94
C GLU A 179 -0.14 -1.77 14.56
N THR A 180 0.54 -2.33 13.56
CA THR A 180 -0.06 -2.55 12.25
C THR A 180 -1.22 -3.57 12.34
N ARG A 181 -1.06 -4.66 13.10
CA ARG A 181 -2.15 -5.63 13.34
C ARG A 181 -3.31 -4.98 14.07
N LYS A 182 -3.01 -4.29 15.19
CA LYS A 182 -4.03 -3.59 15.97
C LYS A 182 -4.82 -2.61 15.11
N MET A 183 -4.16 -1.87 14.23
CA MET A 183 -4.86 -0.95 13.32
C MET A 183 -5.81 -1.66 12.35
N PHE A 184 -5.42 -2.81 11.80
CA PHE A 184 -6.33 -3.59 10.95
C PHE A 184 -7.54 -4.07 11.76
N ASP A 185 -7.30 -4.60 12.97
CA ASP A 185 -8.38 -5.06 13.85
C ASP A 185 -9.31 -3.89 14.24
N ASP A 186 -8.75 -2.74 14.63
CA ASP A 186 -9.48 -1.50 14.93
C ASP A 186 -10.31 -1.03 13.73
N PHE A 187 -9.78 -1.12 12.50
CA PHE A 187 -10.53 -0.79 11.28
C PHE A 187 -11.77 -1.66 11.11
N PHE A 188 -11.66 -2.96 11.37
CA PHE A 188 -12.81 -3.86 11.27
C PHE A 188 -13.83 -3.59 12.36
N HIS A 189 -13.41 -3.29 13.59
CA HIS A 189 -14.30 -2.82 14.65
C HIS A 189 -15.00 -1.49 14.31
N MET A 190 -14.30 -0.55 13.66
CA MET A 190 -14.91 0.73 13.27
C MET A 190 -15.95 0.58 12.16
N VAL A 191 -15.71 -0.32 11.21
CA VAL A 191 -16.63 -0.57 10.09
C VAL A 191 -17.80 -1.48 10.51
N HIS A 192 -17.63 -2.32 11.52
CA HIS A 192 -18.67 -3.24 12.03
C HIS A 192 -19.17 -2.73 13.37
N LYS A 193 -20.18 -1.86 13.34
CA LYS A 193 -20.83 -1.34 14.55
C LYS A 193 -21.86 -2.31 15.16
N GLU A 194 -22.35 -3.29 14.40
CA GLU A 194 -23.33 -4.28 14.87
C GLU A 194 -22.88 -5.72 14.55
N GLU A 195 -22.96 -6.60 15.54
CA GLU A 195 -22.67 -8.03 15.41
C GLU A 195 -23.73 -8.70 14.51
N GLY A 196 -23.46 -8.80 13.21
CA GLY A 196 -24.34 -9.54 12.29
C GLY A 196 -24.25 -9.13 10.82
N ASP A 197 -23.74 -7.93 10.54
CA ASP A 197 -23.69 -7.42 9.17
C ASP A 197 -22.49 -7.98 8.40
N VAL A 198 -22.74 -8.46 7.18
CA VAL A 198 -21.71 -8.98 6.29
C VAL A 198 -20.91 -7.81 5.72
N PHE A 199 -19.60 -7.98 5.57
CA PHE A 199 -18.77 -6.99 4.90
C PHE A 199 -19.19 -6.84 3.43
N GLU A 200 -19.94 -5.79 3.08
CA GLU A 200 -20.45 -5.64 1.70
C GLU A 200 -19.66 -4.67 0.81
N CYS A 201 -18.69 -3.93 1.36
CA CYS A 201 -17.93 -2.96 0.55
C CYS A 201 -16.66 -3.56 -0.09
N VAL A 202 -16.51 -3.35 -1.40
CA VAL A 202 -15.27 -3.56 -2.18
C VAL A 202 -14.05 -2.90 -1.53
N CYS A 203 -14.23 -1.74 -0.89
CA CYS A 203 -13.19 -1.04 -0.17
C CYS A 203 -12.67 -1.79 1.06
N CYS A 204 -13.53 -2.54 1.75
CA CYS A 204 -13.16 -3.35 2.90
C CYS A 204 -12.50 -4.66 2.46
N ALA A 205 -12.96 -5.27 1.37
CA ALA A 205 -12.33 -6.47 0.78
C ALA A 205 -10.84 -6.24 0.54
N LYS A 206 -10.56 -5.07 0.01
CA LYS A 206 -9.23 -4.53 -0.25
C LYS A 206 -8.37 -4.33 1.00
N VAL A 207 -8.95 -3.84 2.10
CA VAL A 207 -8.23 -3.75 3.39
C VAL A 207 -7.95 -5.14 3.96
N ILE A 208 -8.91 -6.07 3.86
CA ILE A 208 -8.73 -7.46 4.29
C ILE A 208 -7.64 -8.15 3.47
N GLN A 209 -7.60 -7.94 2.16
CA GLN A 209 -6.55 -8.48 1.31
C GLN A 209 -5.17 -7.91 1.69
N ALA A 210 -5.08 -6.61 1.97
CA ALA A 210 -3.84 -6.03 2.49
C ALA A 210 -3.46 -6.65 3.83
N TYR A 211 -4.41 -6.90 4.73
CA TYR A 211 -4.13 -7.58 6.00
C TYR A 211 -3.65 -9.01 5.79
N ALA A 212 -4.26 -9.74 4.86
CA ALA A 212 -3.84 -11.09 4.46
C ALA A 212 -2.37 -11.09 4.00
N LEU A 213 -2.00 -10.15 3.15
CA LEU A 213 -0.63 -10.03 2.63
C LEU A 213 0.37 -9.64 3.72
N PHE A 214 -0.04 -8.74 4.60
CA PHE A 214 0.73 -8.41 5.79
C PHE A 214 1.00 -9.67 6.63
N GLU A 215 -0.03 -10.45 6.97
CA GLU A 215 0.15 -11.66 7.77
C GLU A 215 0.98 -12.73 7.03
N MET A 216 0.85 -12.82 5.70
CA MET A 216 1.70 -13.71 4.89
C MET A 216 3.18 -13.34 5.06
N LYS A 217 3.48 -12.05 4.98
CA LYS A 217 4.84 -11.52 5.13
C LYS A 217 5.40 -11.76 6.53
N GLN A 218 4.55 -11.77 7.56
CA GLN A 218 4.95 -12.08 8.94
C GLN A 218 5.04 -13.59 9.23
N GLY A 219 4.77 -14.46 8.24
CA GLY A 219 4.83 -15.92 8.41
C GLY A 219 3.54 -16.56 8.91
N ASN A 220 2.48 -15.78 9.15
CA ASN A 220 1.19 -16.26 9.64
C ASN A 220 0.33 -16.82 8.49
N LYS A 221 0.82 -17.87 7.83
CA LYS A 221 0.24 -18.45 6.61
C LYS A 221 -1.23 -18.84 6.73
N LYS A 222 -1.63 -19.48 7.84
CA LYS A 222 -3.01 -19.93 8.08
C LYS A 222 -3.98 -18.75 8.19
N LYS A 223 -3.64 -17.76 9.02
CA LYS A 223 -4.45 -16.54 9.19
C LYS A 223 -4.53 -15.75 7.89
N SER A 224 -3.40 -15.60 7.21
CA SER A 224 -3.33 -14.95 5.90
C SER A 224 -4.25 -15.60 4.87
N PHE A 225 -4.23 -16.93 4.74
CA PHE A 225 -5.12 -17.62 3.80
C PHE A 225 -6.60 -17.39 4.12
N ARG A 226 -7.00 -17.49 5.40
CA ARG A 226 -8.38 -17.22 5.83
C ARG A 226 -8.83 -15.80 5.49
N LEU A 227 -7.98 -14.80 5.76
CA LEU A 227 -8.24 -13.41 5.40
C LEU A 227 -8.36 -13.23 3.88
N ALA A 228 -7.46 -13.84 3.10
CA ALA A 228 -7.53 -13.76 1.64
C ALA A 228 -8.83 -14.39 1.09
N SER A 229 -9.25 -15.54 1.63
CA SER A 229 -10.52 -16.17 1.26
C SER A 229 -11.73 -15.29 1.60
N MET A 230 -11.69 -14.59 2.74
CA MET A 230 -12.71 -13.63 3.11
C MET A 230 -12.76 -12.44 2.14
N ALA A 231 -11.60 -11.87 1.79
CA ALA A 231 -11.51 -10.78 0.82
C ALA A 231 -12.06 -11.18 -0.56
N VAL A 232 -11.75 -12.39 -1.04
CA VAL A 232 -12.22 -12.88 -2.35
C VAL A 232 -13.73 -13.18 -2.35
N LYS A 233 -14.29 -13.63 -1.23
CA LYS A 233 -15.76 -13.78 -1.09
C LYS A 233 -16.49 -12.44 -1.23
N MET A 234 -15.84 -11.34 -0.86
CA MET A 234 -16.42 -10.00 -0.95
C MET A 234 -16.17 -9.32 -2.31
N ASP A 235 -15.03 -9.62 -2.94
CA ASP A 235 -14.61 -9.06 -4.22
C ASP A 235 -13.89 -10.13 -5.05
N GLU A 236 -14.61 -10.72 -6.01
CA GLU A 236 -14.12 -11.80 -6.87
C GLU A 236 -12.89 -11.39 -7.70
N ASP A 237 -12.72 -10.09 -8.00
CA ASP A 237 -11.56 -9.59 -8.75
C ASP A 237 -10.24 -9.87 -8.00
N LEU A 238 -10.31 -10.07 -6.68
CA LEU A 238 -9.17 -10.36 -5.83
C LEU A 238 -8.70 -11.82 -5.91
N HIS A 239 -9.43 -12.69 -6.61
CA HIS A 239 -9.10 -14.12 -6.75
C HIS A 239 -7.70 -14.36 -7.34
N SER A 240 -7.16 -13.39 -8.08
CA SER A 240 -5.79 -13.44 -8.61
C SER A 240 -4.71 -13.65 -7.54
N VAL A 241 -4.98 -13.34 -6.26
CA VAL A 241 -4.07 -13.56 -5.13
C VAL A 241 -3.73 -15.04 -4.93
N PHE A 242 -4.66 -15.95 -5.19
CA PHE A 242 -4.44 -17.40 -5.04
C PHE A 242 -3.54 -17.99 -6.13
N ARG A 243 -3.26 -17.23 -7.21
CA ARG A 243 -2.26 -17.61 -8.21
C ARG A 243 -0.83 -17.45 -7.70
N TRP A 244 -0.62 -16.92 -6.50
CA TRP A 244 0.72 -16.74 -5.94
C TRP A 244 1.15 -18.00 -5.19
N LYS A 245 2.43 -18.37 -5.36
CA LYS A 245 3.00 -19.59 -4.76
C LYS A 245 2.75 -19.66 -3.25
N GLN A 246 2.95 -18.54 -2.55
CA GLN A 246 2.79 -18.45 -1.09
C GLN A 246 1.37 -18.77 -0.62
N PHE A 247 0.34 -18.34 -1.36
CA PHE A 247 -1.05 -18.62 -1.01
C PHE A 247 -1.46 -20.05 -1.36
N ARG A 248 -0.94 -20.64 -2.45
CA ARG A 248 -1.14 -22.07 -2.74
C ARG A 248 -0.55 -22.98 -1.66
N GLU A 249 0.65 -22.68 -1.19
CA GLU A 249 1.25 -23.41 -0.08
C GLU A 249 0.45 -23.25 1.22
N ALA A 250 -0.05 -22.04 1.48
CA ALA A 250 -0.88 -21.80 2.65
C ALA A 250 -2.23 -22.54 2.59
N GLN A 251 -2.81 -22.69 1.39
CA GLN A 251 -4.02 -23.48 1.17
C GLN A 251 -3.82 -24.95 1.56
N GLN A 252 -2.79 -25.60 1.02
CA GLN A 252 -2.45 -26.99 1.33
C GLN A 252 -2.25 -27.21 2.83
N LEU A 253 -1.62 -26.24 3.50
CA LEU A 253 -1.44 -26.29 4.96
C LEU A 253 -2.77 -26.24 5.72
N VAL A 254 -3.77 -25.53 5.23
CA VAL A 254 -5.09 -25.46 5.87
C VAL A 254 -5.87 -26.75 5.64
N GLU A 255 -5.90 -27.24 4.40
CA GLU A 255 -6.58 -28.49 4.01
C GLU A 255 -6.04 -29.70 4.79
N ASN A 256 -4.71 -29.88 4.83
CA ASN A 256 -4.07 -30.98 5.56
C ASN A 256 -4.35 -30.95 7.08
N ASN A 257 -4.66 -29.79 7.65
CA ASN A 257 -5.00 -29.69 9.08
C ASN A 257 -6.48 -30.00 9.33
N GLN A 258 -7.37 -29.72 8.38
CA GLN A 258 -8.79 -30.10 8.49
C GLN A 258 -8.98 -31.62 8.41
N GLU A 259 -8.21 -32.29 7.54
CA GLU A 259 -8.23 -33.76 7.44
C GLU A 259 -7.76 -34.43 8.75
N ARG A 260 -6.72 -33.87 9.41
CA ARG A 260 -6.22 -34.37 10.70
C ARG A 260 -7.16 -34.14 11.87
N THR A 261 -8.00 -33.11 11.84
CA THR A 261 -9.01 -32.89 12.89
C THR A 261 -10.16 -33.88 12.74
N LEU A 262 -10.61 -34.12 11.50
CA LEU A 262 -11.69 -35.06 11.21
C LEU A 262 -11.30 -36.51 11.53
N SER A 263 -10.03 -36.90 11.31
CA SER A 263 -9.53 -38.24 11.63
C SER A 263 -9.30 -38.52 13.13
N LYS A 264 -9.39 -37.50 13.99
CA LYS A 264 -9.25 -37.64 15.45
C LYS A 264 -10.59 -37.71 16.17
N GLU A 265 -11.67 -37.34 15.49
CA GLU A 265 -13.04 -37.35 16.00
C GLU A 265 -13.81 -38.61 15.56
N SER A 266 -13.21 -39.42 14.68
CA SER A 266 -13.66 -40.75 14.22
C SER A 266 -12.91 -41.87 14.93
#